data_AF-A0A349GWI2-F1
#
_entry.id   AF-A0A349GWI2-F1
#
_cell.length_a   1.000
_cell.length_b   1.000
_cell.length_c   1.000
_cell.angle_alpha   90.00
_cell.angle_beta   90.00
_cell.angle_gamma   90.00
#
_symmetry.space_group_name_H-M   'P 1'
#
loop_
_entity.id
_entity.type
_entity.pdbx_description
1 polymer ?
#
loop_
_entity_poly.entity_id
_entity_poly.type
_entity_poly.pdbx_seq_one_letter_code
_entity_poly.pdbx_strand_id
1 'polypeptide(L)'
;ELINQIMDLSKIEAGMLTLEAIQTDMQALLDNCIGIVKFAADAKSLKLILNIDHHMPRFAVVDPVQLRQMLINLLGNAVKFTAKGEVELKVGYEPLGGNKGKFTFAVRDTGIGISEDYRKTIFEAFSQADASTTRKYGGSGLGLAISSRIAKRMGSRLDFESTVGEGTVFFFDLIAETVYGSSSCASVADSQQPSFIKARPFAPYQNPSRRG
;
A
#
# COMPACT_ATOMS: atom_id res chain seq x y z
N GLU A 1 -13.60 -12.86 -9.27
CA GLU A 1 -12.31 -12.15 -9.09
C GLU A 1 -11.34 -12.35 -10.26
N LEU A 2 -10.99 -13.59 -10.65
CA LEU A 2 -10.01 -13.83 -11.71
C LEU A 2 -10.35 -13.18 -13.07
N ILE A 3 -11.61 -13.28 -13.52
CA ILE A 3 -12.05 -12.66 -14.78
C ILE A 3 -11.88 -11.14 -14.75
N ASN A 4 -12.20 -10.50 -13.62
CA ASN A 4 -12.03 -9.06 -13.44
C ASN A 4 -10.54 -8.68 -13.44
N GLN A 5 -9.68 -9.47 -12.79
CA GLN A 5 -8.24 -9.24 -12.80
C GLN A 5 -7.64 -9.36 -14.20
N ILE A 6 -8.10 -10.32 -15.00
CA ILE A 6 -7.69 -10.46 -16.41
C ILE A 6 -8.17 -9.25 -17.22
N MET A 7 -9.43 -8.86 -17.07
CA MET A 7 -9.98 -7.69 -17.76
C MET A 7 -9.25 -6.40 -17.37
N ASP A 8 -8.93 -6.21 -16.10
CA ASP A 8 -8.18 -5.05 -15.61
C ASP A 8 -6.76 -5.03 -16.19
N LEU A 9 -6.08 -6.19 -16.22
CA LEU A 9 -4.77 -6.31 -16.86
C LEU A 9 -4.84 -5.93 -18.35
N SER A 10 -5.82 -6.46 -19.09
CA SER A 10 -6.00 -6.12 -20.52
C SER A 10 -6.30 -4.64 -20.75
N LYS A 11 -7.13 -4.01 -19.92
CA LYS A 11 -7.41 -2.56 -20.00
C LYS A 11 -6.17 -1.72 -19.69
N ILE A 12 -5.36 -2.18 -18.73
CA ILE A 12 -4.10 -1.54 -18.34
C ILE A 12 -3.05 -1.66 -19.46
N GLU A 13 -2.92 -2.82 -20.10
CA GLU A 13 -1.96 -3.03 -21.19
C GLU A 13 -2.35 -2.26 -22.46
N ALA A 14 -3.65 -2.19 -22.75
CA ALA A 14 -4.17 -1.46 -23.90
C ALA A 14 -4.24 0.07 -23.70
N GLY A 15 -3.78 0.60 -22.56
CA GLY A 15 -3.85 2.04 -22.28
C GLY A 15 -5.27 2.58 -22.02
N MET A 16 -6.29 1.71 -22.00
CA MET A 16 -7.71 2.08 -21.98
C MET A 16 -8.25 2.49 -20.60
N LEU A 17 -7.50 2.21 -19.53
CA LEU A 17 -7.90 2.61 -18.18
C LEU A 17 -7.48 4.07 -17.93
N THR A 18 -8.44 4.96 -17.72
CA THR A 18 -8.21 6.37 -17.36
C THR A 18 -8.20 6.52 -15.84
N LEU A 19 -7.26 7.29 -15.29
CA LEU A 19 -7.27 7.64 -13.88
C LEU A 19 -8.31 8.72 -13.62
N GLU A 20 -9.21 8.47 -12.67
CA GLU A 20 -10.21 9.44 -12.24
C GLU A 20 -9.78 10.09 -10.94
N ALA A 21 -8.98 11.15 -11.04
CA ALA A 21 -8.49 11.88 -9.86
C ALA A 21 -9.60 12.77 -9.29
N ILE A 22 -10.14 12.38 -8.13
CA ILE A 22 -11.21 13.09 -7.42
C ILE A 22 -10.85 13.32 -5.96
N GLN A 23 -11.46 14.34 -5.35
CA GLN A 23 -11.33 14.58 -3.93
C GLN A 23 -11.88 13.38 -3.14
N THR A 24 -11.00 12.74 -2.38
CA THR A 24 -11.27 11.49 -1.66
C THR A 24 -10.99 11.66 -0.18
N ASP A 25 -11.91 11.21 0.68
CA ASP A 25 -11.65 11.06 2.12
C ASP A 25 -10.70 9.87 2.33
N MET A 26 -9.45 10.19 2.64
CA MET A 26 -8.37 9.21 2.76
C MET A 26 -8.59 8.28 3.95
N GLN A 27 -9.10 8.81 5.07
CA GLN A 27 -9.36 8.02 6.25
C GLN A 27 -10.48 6.99 5.99
N ALA A 28 -11.59 7.43 5.40
CA ALA A 28 -12.69 6.54 5.04
C ALA A 28 -12.26 5.47 4.01
N LEU A 29 -11.38 5.83 3.06
CA LEU A 29 -10.83 4.88 2.11
C LEU A 29 -10.02 3.78 2.81
N LEU A 30 -9.12 4.17 3.72
CA LEU A 30 -8.25 3.26 4.46
C LEU A 30 -9.04 2.35 5.41
N ASP A 31 -10.00 2.91 6.14
CA ASP A 31 -10.89 2.15 7.03
C ASP A 31 -11.67 1.08 6.25
N ASN A 32 -12.17 1.44 5.06
CA ASN A 32 -12.86 0.49 4.20
C ASN A 32 -11.92 -0.64 3.71
N CYS A 33 -10.68 -0.34 3.33
CA CYS A 33 -9.70 -1.38 2.95
C CYS A 33 -9.45 -2.37 4.10
N ILE A 34 -9.28 -1.86 5.33
CA ILE A 34 -9.11 -2.69 6.53
C ILE A 34 -10.37 -3.52 6.81
N GLY A 35 -11.56 -2.93 6.71
CA GLY A 35 -12.83 -3.61 6.92
C GLY A 35 -13.04 -4.81 5.97
N ILE A 36 -12.60 -4.70 4.71
CA ILE A 36 -12.74 -5.77 3.71
C ILE A 36 -11.91 -7.01 4.08
N VAL A 37 -10.68 -6.83 4.57
CA VAL A 37 -9.80 -7.96 4.92
C VAL A 37 -9.97 -8.45 6.36
N LYS A 38 -10.71 -7.70 7.19
CA LYS A 38 -10.88 -7.97 8.61
C LYS A 38 -11.41 -9.38 8.89
N PHE A 39 -12.45 -9.82 8.19
CA PHE A 39 -13.01 -11.15 8.41
C PHE A 39 -11.99 -12.27 8.15
N ALA A 40 -11.20 -12.16 7.08
CA ALA A 40 -10.17 -13.13 6.74
C ALA A 40 -8.99 -13.11 7.74
N ALA A 41 -8.63 -11.92 8.25
CA ALA A 41 -7.61 -11.78 9.30
C ALA A 41 -8.10 -12.39 10.63
N ASP A 42 -9.33 -12.07 11.05
CA ASP A 42 -9.95 -12.56 12.29
C ASP A 42 -10.11 -14.09 12.26
N ALA A 43 -10.47 -14.68 11.12
CA ALA A 43 -10.55 -16.14 10.93
C ALA A 43 -9.21 -16.87 11.16
N LYS A 44 -8.09 -16.15 10.99
CA LYS A 44 -6.73 -16.64 11.28
C LYS A 44 -6.19 -16.14 12.62
N SER A 45 -6.98 -15.37 13.37
CA SER A 45 -6.57 -14.69 14.60
C SER A 45 -5.32 -13.80 14.39
N LEU A 46 -5.21 -13.17 13.23
CA LEU A 46 -4.15 -12.21 12.93
C LEU A 46 -4.51 -10.85 13.53
N LYS A 47 -3.52 -10.18 14.12
CA LYS A 47 -3.67 -8.78 14.54
C LYS A 47 -3.60 -7.88 13.31
N LEU A 48 -4.68 -7.18 13.02
CA LEU A 48 -4.75 -6.22 11.93
C LEU A 48 -4.59 -4.79 12.48
N ILE A 49 -3.61 -4.04 11.97
CA ILE A 49 -3.24 -2.72 12.46
C ILE A 49 -3.38 -1.70 11.33
N LEU A 50 -4.05 -0.59 11.63
CA LEU A 50 -4.07 0.60 10.78
C LEU A 50 -3.30 1.71 11.49
N ASN A 51 -2.19 2.13 10.90
CA ASN A 51 -1.27 3.11 11.46
C ASN A 51 -1.17 4.31 10.52
N ILE A 52 -1.94 5.35 10.82
CA ILE A 52 -2.02 6.56 9.99
C ILE A 52 -1.24 7.66 10.68
N ASP A 53 -0.39 8.35 9.93
CA ASP A 53 0.29 9.55 10.37
C ASP A 53 -0.73 10.62 10.82
N HIS A 54 -0.58 11.13 12.04
CA HIS A 54 -1.49 12.12 12.61
C HIS A 54 -1.52 13.46 11.87
N HIS A 55 -0.54 13.74 11.02
CA HIS A 55 -0.47 14.94 10.20
C HIS A 55 -1.07 14.72 8.80
N MET A 56 -1.52 13.50 8.49
CA MET A 56 -2.14 13.20 7.20
C MET A 56 -3.41 14.04 7.00
N PRO A 57 -3.53 14.79 5.89
CA PRO A 57 -4.75 15.50 5.54
C PRO A 57 -5.92 14.54 5.34
N ARG A 58 -7.12 14.96 5.74
CA ARG A 58 -8.34 14.16 5.56
C ARG A 58 -8.65 13.89 4.09
N PHE A 59 -8.38 14.86 3.22
CA PHE A 59 -8.73 14.78 1.81
C PHE A 59 -7.49 14.87 0.91
N ALA A 60 -7.48 14.04 -0.13
CA ALA A 60 -6.51 14.11 -1.21
C ALA A 60 -7.20 13.90 -2.57
N VAL A 61 -6.64 14.49 -3.62
CA VAL A 61 -7.10 14.29 -5.00
C VAL A 61 -6.37 13.08 -5.57
N VAL A 62 -7.06 11.94 -5.60
CA VAL A 62 -6.52 10.63 -6.01
C VAL A 62 -7.58 9.85 -6.78
N ASP A 63 -7.20 8.75 -7.42
CA ASP A 63 -8.15 7.76 -7.93
C ASP A 63 -8.50 6.77 -6.80
N PRO A 64 -9.68 6.87 -6.16
CA PRO A 64 -10.02 6.04 -5.02
C PRO A 64 -10.26 4.57 -5.40
N VAL A 65 -10.64 4.28 -6.64
CA VAL A 65 -10.90 2.90 -7.09
C VAL A 65 -9.59 2.17 -7.23
N GLN A 66 -8.63 2.79 -7.93
CA GLN A 66 -7.30 2.22 -8.17
C GLN A 66 -6.50 2.10 -6.87
N LEU A 67 -6.52 3.12 -6.01
CA LEU A 67 -5.83 3.08 -4.72
C LEU A 67 -6.40 1.98 -3.82
N ARG A 68 -7.74 1.87 -3.74
CA ARG A 68 -8.41 0.81 -2.97
C ARG A 68 -8.06 -0.58 -3.49
N GLN A 69 -8.06 -0.77 -4.81
CA GLN A 69 -7.69 -2.04 -5.44
C GLN A 69 -6.26 -2.45 -5.09
N MET A 70 -5.30 -1.51 -5.17
CA MET A 70 -3.92 -1.76 -4.75
C MET A 70 -3.86 -2.18 -3.27
N LEU A 71 -4.44 -1.39 -2.37
CA LEU A 71 -4.37 -1.65 -0.93
C LEU A 71 -5.02 -2.96 -0.54
N ILE A 72 -6.21 -3.27 -1.08
CA ILE A 72 -6.89 -4.55 -0.80
C ILE A 72 -6.06 -5.73 -1.31
N ASN A 73 -5.44 -5.62 -2.48
CA ASN A 73 -4.61 -6.70 -2.99
C ASN A 73 -3.36 -6.93 -2.12
N LEU A 74 -2.68 -5.85 -1.70
CA LEU A 74 -1.52 -5.95 -0.80
C LEU A 74 -1.92 -6.54 0.56
N LEU A 75 -2.98 -6.02 1.18
CA LEU A 75 -3.53 -6.52 2.45
C LEU A 75 -4.00 -7.98 2.34
N GLY A 76 -4.66 -8.33 1.24
CA GLY A 76 -5.12 -9.70 0.98
C GLY A 76 -3.95 -10.67 0.87
N ASN A 77 -2.85 -10.27 0.22
CA ASN A 77 -1.63 -11.08 0.16
C ASN A 77 -1.00 -11.22 1.57
N ALA A 78 -0.88 -10.13 2.32
CA ALA A 78 -0.36 -10.16 3.68
C ALA A 78 -1.15 -11.12 4.59
N VAL A 79 -2.49 -11.02 4.59
CA VAL A 79 -3.37 -11.92 5.36
C VAL A 79 -3.26 -13.36 4.88
N LYS A 80 -3.17 -13.58 3.56
CA LYS A 80 -3.07 -14.91 2.96
C LYS A 80 -1.78 -15.64 3.37
N PHE A 81 -0.64 -14.96 3.33
CA PHE A 81 0.69 -15.55 3.57
C PHE A 81 1.14 -15.50 5.03
N THR A 82 0.38 -14.82 5.90
CA THR A 82 0.58 -14.84 7.34
C THR A 82 -0.30 -15.91 7.98
N ALA A 83 0.32 -16.84 8.71
CA ALA A 83 -0.40 -17.88 9.44
C ALA A 83 -0.72 -17.47 10.89
N LYS A 84 0.21 -16.74 11.52
CA LYS A 84 0.11 -16.19 12.87
C LYS A 84 0.92 -14.88 12.93
N GLY A 85 0.55 -13.98 13.83
CA GLY A 85 1.23 -12.70 14.03
C GLY A 85 0.36 -11.53 13.60
N GLU A 86 0.93 -10.59 12.85
CA GLU A 86 0.27 -9.32 12.54
C GLU A 86 0.43 -8.89 11.08
N VAL A 87 -0.55 -8.10 10.64
CA VAL A 87 -0.56 -7.38 9.37
C VAL A 87 -0.82 -5.91 9.68
N GLU A 88 0.04 -5.03 9.19
CA GLU A 88 -0.04 -3.58 9.40
C GLU A 88 -0.17 -2.86 8.06
N LEU A 89 -1.16 -1.97 7.93
CA LEU A 89 -1.16 -0.91 6.94
C LEU A 89 -0.68 0.38 7.61
N LYS A 90 0.50 0.84 7.21
CA LYS A 90 1.05 2.12 7.62
C LYS A 90 0.92 3.15 6.50
N VAL A 91 0.49 4.35 6.85
CA VAL A 91 0.41 5.50 5.94
C VAL A 91 1.19 6.66 6.54
N GLY A 92 2.37 6.92 5.99
CA GLY A 92 3.17 8.11 6.31
C GLY A 92 2.74 9.30 5.47
N TYR A 93 2.92 10.51 6.00
CA TYR A 93 2.63 11.73 5.26
C TYR A 93 3.77 12.75 5.36
N GLU A 94 4.17 13.31 4.22
CA GLU A 94 5.14 14.40 4.14
C GLU A 94 4.57 15.55 3.30
N PRO A 95 4.38 16.77 3.85
CA PRO A 95 3.95 17.92 3.08
C PRO A 95 5.06 18.35 2.11
N LEU A 96 4.72 18.57 0.84
CA LEU A 96 5.66 19.03 -0.20
C LEU A 96 5.51 20.52 -0.53
N GLY A 97 4.57 21.21 0.12
CA GLY A 97 4.18 22.59 -0.18
C GLY A 97 3.18 22.69 -1.34
N GLY A 98 2.57 23.87 -1.49
CA GLY A 98 1.64 24.14 -2.60
C GLY A 98 0.41 23.23 -2.66
N ASN A 99 -0.19 22.91 -1.50
CA ASN A 99 -1.29 21.96 -1.35
C ASN A 99 -0.99 20.57 -1.93
N LYS A 100 0.28 20.14 -1.87
CA LYS A 100 0.68 18.78 -2.23
C LYS A 100 1.35 18.10 -1.05
N GLY A 101 1.21 16.78 -1.02
CA GLY A 101 1.91 15.94 -0.07
C GLY A 101 2.26 14.61 -0.70
N LYS A 102 3.27 13.98 -0.11
CA LYS A 102 3.65 12.60 -0.40
C LYS A 102 3.05 11.71 0.67
N PHE A 103 2.29 10.72 0.22
CA PHE A 103 1.77 9.64 1.04
C PHE A 103 2.65 8.41 0.82
N THR A 104 3.19 7.85 1.88
CA THR A 104 3.94 6.59 1.82
C THR A 104 3.08 5.49 2.40
N PHE A 105 2.60 4.59 1.54
CA PHE A 105 1.83 3.42 1.95
C PHE A 105 2.76 2.24 2.14
N ALA A 106 2.65 1.54 3.26
CA ALA A 106 3.39 0.31 3.52
C ALA A 106 2.46 -0.74 4.12
N VAL A 107 2.39 -1.92 3.50
CA VAL A 107 1.72 -3.10 4.04
C VAL A 107 2.80 -4.06 4.52
N ARG A 108 2.88 -4.22 5.85
CA ARG A 108 3.80 -5.15 6.52
C ARG A 108 3.05 -6.38 6.99
N ASP A 109 3.68 -7.54 6.83
CA ASP A 109 3.22 -8.82 7.36
C ASP A 109 4.36 -9.55 8.08
N THR A 110 4.00 -10.48 8.98
CA THR A 110 4.94 -11.39 9.66
C THR A 110 4.83 -12.82 9.14
N GLY A 111 4.56 -12.96 7.84
CA GLY A 111 4.32 -14.23 7.17
C GLY A 111 5.60 -14.95 6.77
N ILE A 112 5.47 -15.82 5.76
CA ILE A 112 6.56 -16.71 5.32
C ILE A 112 7.74 -15.98 4.64
N GLY A 113 7.58 -14.70 4.31
CA GLY A 113 8.55 -13.96 3.50
C GLY A 113 8.63 -14.45 2.04
N ILE A 114 9.57 -13.90 1.29
CA ILE A 114 9.77 -14.18 -0.14
C ILE A 114 11.18 -14.76 -0.34
N SER A 115 11.27 -15.92 -0.98
CA SER A 115 12.54 -16.56 -1.35
C SER A 115 13.29 -15.75 -2.41
N GLU A 116 14.62 -15.84 -2.40
CA GLU A 116 15.49 -15.09 -3.33
C GLU A 116 15.13 -15.32 -4.80
N ASP A 117 14.86 -16.57 -5.17
CA ASP A 117 14.49 -16.96 -6.53
C ASP A 117 13.23 -16.26 -7.03
N TYR A 118 12.29 -15.95 -6.13
CA TYR A 118 11.01 -15.35 -6.47
C TYR A 118 11.04 -13.82 -6.47
N ARG A 119 12.07 -13.20 -5.88
CA ARG A 119 12.18 -11.73 -5.78
C ARG A 119 12.16 -11.02 -7.12
N LYS A 120 12.75 -11.63 -8.15
CA LYS A 120 12.87 -11.03 -9.49
C LYS A 120 11.56 -11.08 -10.28
N THR A 121 10.74 -12.10 -10.03
CA THR A 121 9.55 -12.38 -10.84
C THR A 121 8.25 -12.05 -10.13
N ILE A 122 8.29 -11.63 -8.85
CA ILE A 122 7.07 -11.43 -8.03
C ILE A 122 6.06 -10.41 -8.60
N PHE A 123 6.53 -9.47 -9.43
CA PHE A 123 5.68 -8.50 -10.14
C PHE A 123 5.34 -8.92 -11.58
N GLU A 124 5.78 -10.08 -12.05
CA GLU A 124 5.41 -10.62 -13.36
C GLU A 124 4.02 -11.26 -13.30
N ALA A 125 3.24 -11.10 -14.37
CA ALA A 125 1.91 -11.70 -14.45
C ALA A 125 2.04 -13.23 -14.43
N PHE A 126 1.14 -13.89 -13.71
CA PHE A 126 1.12 -15.34 -13.54
C PHE A 126 2.35 -15.92 -12.83
N SER A 127 3.24 -15.09 -12.31
CA SER A 127 4.31 -15.57 -11.44
C SER A 127 3.70 -16.15 -10.17
N GLN A 128 4.13 -17.36 -9.81
CA GLN A 128 3.76 -18.03 -8.56
C GLN A 128 5.02 -18.64 -7.96
N ALA A 129 5.16 -18.53 -6.64
CA ALA A 129 6.15 -19.31 -5.92
C ALA A 129 5.82 -20.82 -6.08
N ASP A 130 6.85 -21.66 -5.98
CA ASP A 130 6.89 -23.12 -6.23
C ASP A 130 5.58 -23.91 -5.98
N ALA A 131 5.42 -25.06 -6.65
CA ALA A 131 4.19 -25.86 -6.68
C ALA A 131 3.64 -26.28 -5.29
N SER A 132 4.49 -26.25 -4.26
CA SER A 132 4.12 -26.45 -2.84
C SER A 132 3.35 -25.26 -2.24
N THR A 133 3.70 -24.03 -2.63
CA THR A 133 3.08 -22.78 -2.16
C THR A 133 1.77 -22.52 -2.90
N THR A 134 1.71 -22.77 -4.22
CA THR A 134 0.45 -22.69 -4.98
C THR A 134 -0.60 -23.67 -4.47
N ARG A 135 -0.22 -24.90 -4.12
CA ARG A 135 -1.17 -25.89 -3.55
C ARG A 135 -1.66 -25.50 -2.15
N LYS A 136 -0.83 -24.84 -1.35
CA LYS A 136 -1.17 -24.49 0.05
C LYS A 136 -1.93 -23.17 0.18
N TYR A 137 -1.67 -22.20 -0.69
CA TYR A 137 -2.23 -20.84 -0.57
C TYR A 137 -3.03 -20.40 -1.81
N GLY A 138 -2.95 -21.10 -2.94
CA GLY A 138 -3.67 -20.75 -4.17
C GLY A 138 -3.24 -19.39 -4.77
N GLY A 139 -4.04 -18.84 -5.69
CA GLY A 139 -3.85 -17.52 -6.30
C GLY A 139 -3.64 -17.58 -7.82
N SER A 140 -3.72 -16.44 -8.49
CA SER A 140 -3.54 -16.31 -9.95
C SER A 140 -2.16 -15.76 -10.35
N GLY A 141 -1.38 -15.28 -9.38
CA GLY A 141 -0.15 -14.52 -9.65
C GLY A 141 -0.39 -13.13 -10.25
N LEU A 142 -1.65 -12.72 -10.44
CA LEU A 142 -1.97 -11.45 -11.11
C LEU A 142 -2.01 -10.25 -10.18
N GLY A 143 -2.29 -10.46 -8.89
CA GLY A 143 -2.51 -9.38 -7.94
C GLY A 143 -1.34 -8.38 -7.89
N LEU A 144 -0.15 -8.85 -7.55
CA LEU A 144 1.04 -7.98 -7.42
C LEU A 144 1.47 -7.37 -8.76
N ALA A 145 1.30 -8.11 -9.86
CA ALA A 145 1.51 -7.58 -11.21
C ALA A 145 0.57 -6.39 -11.46
N ILE A 146 -0.74 -6.55 -11.25
CA ILE A 146 -1.74 -5.49 -11.40
C ILE A 146 -1.39 -4.30 -10.49
N SER A 147 -1.12 -4.51 -9.21
CA SER A 147 -0.76 -3.43 -8.28
C SER A 147 0.50 -2.67 -8.74
N SER A 148 1.50 -3.35 -9.27
CA SER A 148 2.70 -2.72 -9.84
C SER A 148 2.37 -1.85 -11.05
N ARG A 149 1.46 -2.28 -11.94
CA ARG A 149 1.04 -1.48 -13.11
C ARG A 149 0.17 -0.29 -12.70
N ILE A 150 -0.71 -0.46 -11.72
CA ILE A 150 -1.51 0.65 -11.17
C ILE A 150 -0.58 1.69 -10.53
N ALA A 151 0.39 1.26 -9.71
CA ALA A 151 1.37 2.16 -9.12
C ALA A 151 2.09 2.98 -10.20
N LYS A 152 2.61 2.31 -11.24
CA LYS A 152 3.30 2.97 -12.36
C LYS A 152 2.41 4.00 -13.06
N ARG A 153 1.12 3.69 -13.26
CA ARG A 153 0.15 4.62 -13.86
C ARG A 153 -0.12 5.84 -12.98
N MET A 154 -0.15 5.66 -11.66
CA MET A 154 -0.27 6.75 -10.69
C MET A 154 1.04 7.55 -10.50
N GLY A 155 2.06 7.32 -11.34
CA GLY A 155 3.37 7.99 -11.21
C GLY A 155 4.21 7.48 -10.04
N SER A 156 3.87 6.31 -9.50
CA SER A 156 4.50 5.68 -8.35
C SER A 156 5.29 4.43 -8.74
N ARG A 157 6.02 3.86 -7.79
CA ARG A 157 6.69 2.56 -7.90
C ARG A 157 6.32 1.70 -6.69
N LEU A 158 5.84 0.49 -6.95
CA LEU A 158 5.64 -0.52 -5.92
C LEU A 158 6.95 -1.28 -5.70
N ASP A 159 7.42 -1.29 -4.46
CA ASP A 159 8.63 -1.94 -4.00
C ASP A 159 8.36 -2.83 -2.79
N PHE A 160 9.38 -3.61 -2.40
CA PHE A 160 9.27 -4.46 -1.23
C PHE A 160 10.60 -4.77 -0.55
N GLU A 161 10.52 -5.05 0.74
CA GLU A 161 11.56 -5.66 1.57
C GLU A 161 11.02 -6.95 2.17
N SER A 162 11.83 -8.02 2.21
CA SER A 162 11.34 -9.32 2.68
C SER A 162 12.49 -10.20 3.13
N THR A 163 12.26 -10.93 4.22
CA THR A 163 13.14 -11.95 4.76
C THR A 163 12.33 -13.23 4.98
N VAL A 164 12.84 -14.35 4.45
CA VAL A 164 12.17 -15.66 4.59
C VAL A 164 11.98 -15.99 6.07
N GLY A 165 10.74 -16.32 6.44
CA GLY A 165 10.35 -16.65 7.81
C GLY A 165 10.11 -15.46 8.74
N GLU A 166 10.45 -14.23 8.35
CA GLU A 166 10.21 -13.02 9.16
C GLU A 166 9.08 -12.15 8.61
N GLY A 167 8.80 -12.23 7.31
CA GLY A 167 7.69 -11.53 6.67
C GLY A 167 8.10 -10.62 5.52
N THR A 168 7.18 -9.76 5.10
CA THR A 168 7.36 -8.86 3.95
C THR A 168 6.78 -7.48 4.24
N VAL A 169 7.38 -6.44 3.65
CA VAL A 169 6.85 -5.09 3.58
C VAL A 169 6.74 -4.71 2.12
N PHE A 170 5.53 -4.52 1.61
CA PHE A 170 5.30 -3.89 0.30
C PHE A 170 5.01 -2.41 0.50
N PHE A 171 5.62 -1.53 -0.30
CA PHE A 171 5.44 -0.09 -0.14
C PHE A 171 5.48 0.67 -1.46
N PHE A 172 4.83 1.83 -1.47
CA PHE A 172 4.83 2.76 -2.59
C PHE A 172 4.54 4.19 -2.14
N ASP A 173 5.03 5.17 -2.89
CA ASP A 173 4.81 6.59 -2.63
C ASP A 173 3.81 7.19 -3.62
N LEU A 174 2.84 7.95 -3.13
CA LEU A 174 1.89 8.69 -3.95
C LEU A 174 2.02 10.18 -3.68
N ILE A 175 2.31 10.96 -4.72
CA ILE A 175 2.23 12.41 -4.64
C ILE A 175 0.83 12.82 -5.08
N ALA A 176 0.11 13.51 -4.21
CA ALA A 176 -1.24 13.98 -4.49
C ALA A 176 -1.43 15.41 -4.00
N GLU A 177 -2.39 16.10 -4.61
CA GLU A 177 -2.92 17.33 -4.05
C GLU A 177 -3.71 16.99 -2.78
N THR A 178 -3.52 17.81 -1.76
CA THR A 178 -4.10 17.61 -0.43
C THR A 178 -4.90 18.82 -0.04
N VAL A 179 -6.09 18.56 0.50
CA VAL A 179 -6.94 19.58 1.08
C VAL A 179 -6.97 19.34 2.58
N TYR A 180 -6.24 20.19 3.31
CA TYR A 180 -6.44 20.30 4.75
C TYR A 180 -7.84 20.86 4.94
N GLY A 181 -8.74 20.05 5.51
CA GLY A 181 -10.12 20.46 5.69
C GLY A 181 -10.19 21.76 6.49
N SER A 182 -10.55 22.86 5.84
CA SER A 182 -11.06 24.03 6.53
C SER A 182 -12.51 23.73 6.92
N SER A 183 -12.79 23.60 8.21
CA SER A 183 -13.97 24.29 8.72
C SER A 183 -13.78 25.76 8.33
N SER A 184 -14.66 26.29 7.50
CA SER A 184 -14.48 27.57 6.81
C SER A 184 -14.14 28.75 7.75
N CYS A 185 -13.12 29.54 7.41
CA CYS A 185 -13.19 31.01 7.41
C CYS A 185 -11.96 31.67 6.79
N ALA A 186 -12.16 32.92 6.40
CA ALA A 186 -11.38 33.79 5.52
C ALA A 186 -9.89 34.01 5.82
N SER A 187 -9.18 34.33 4.73
CA SER A 187 -7.96 35.14 4.58
C SER A 187 -7.22 35.59 5.85
N VAL A 188 -5.93 35.27 5.93
CA VAL A 188 -4.86 36.27 5.86
C VAL A 188 -3.53 35.60 5.51
N ALA A 189 -2.75 36.29 4.69
CA ALA A 189 -1.33 36.04 4.51
C ALA A 189 -0.59 36.20 5.83
N ASP A 190 0.35 35.31 6.14
CA ASP A 190 1.68 35.78 6.48
C ASP A 190 2.77 34.73 6.26
N SER A 191 3.89 35.27 5.85
CA SER A 191 5.20 34.72 5.63
C SER A 191 5.83 34.12 6.89
N GLN A 192 6.36 32.90 6.77
CA GLN A 192 7.62 32.48 7.41
C GLN A 192 7.97 31.07 6.92
N GLN A 193 9.07 30.97 6.16
CA GLN A 193 9.67 29.69 5.77
C GLN A 193 10.33 29.03 6.99
N PRO A 194 10.02 27.76 7.31
CA PRO A 194 10.90 26.96 8.14
C PRO A 194 11.95 26.28 7.26
N SER A 195 13.19 26.37 7.73
CA SER A 195 14.39 25.73 7.21
C SER A 195 14.22 24.23 6.92
N PHE A 196 14.71 23.81 5.76
CA PHE A 196 14.78 22.42 5.30
C PHE A 196 15.44 21.48 6.33
N ILE A 197 14.67 20.55 6.88
CA ILE A 197 15.21 19.33 7.48
C ILE A 197 15.27 18.30 6.36
N LYS A 198 16.48 17.85 6.00
CA LYS A 198 16.67 16.70 5.11
C LYS A 198 15.94 15.50 5.70
N ALA A 199 15.01 14.92 4.95
CA ALA A 199 14.36 13.66 5.27
C ALA A 199 15.43 12.60 5.58
N ARG A 200 15.37 12.02 6.77
CA ARG A 200 16.17 10.82 7.08
C ARG A 200 15.57 9.65 6.30
N PRO A 201 16.37 8.80 5.64
CA PRO A 201 15.87 7.55 5.09
C PRO A 201 15.21 6.72 6.19
N PHE A 202 14.21 5.93 5.80
CA PHE A 202 13.55 4.93 6.65
C PHE A 202 14.61 4.22 7.49
N ALA A 203 14.48 4.28 8.81
CA ALA A 203 15.31 3.44 9.65
C ALA A 203 14.90 1.98 9.37
N PRO A 204 15.83 1.08 9.03
CA PRO A 204 15.49 -0.34 8.92
C PRO A 204 14.85 -0.78 10.24
N TYR A 205 13.77 -1.54 10.13
CA TYR A 205 13.06 -2.08 11.28
C TYR A 205 14.05 -2.89 12.15
N GLN A 206 14.43 -2.35 13.30
CA GLN A 206 15.29 -3.05 14.25
C GLN A 206 14.43 -4.00 15.06
N ASN A 207 14.66 -5.30 14.87
CA ASN A 207 13.98 -6.36 15.60
C ASN A 207 14.30 -6.28 17.11
N PRO A 208 13.31 -6.07 18.00
CA PRO A 208 13.57 -5.95 19.44
C PRO A 208 14.03 -7.26 20.10
N SER A 209 13.99 -8.42 19.41
CA SER A 209 14.49 -9.70 19.93
C SER A 209 15.96 -10.00 19.63
N ARG A 210 16.75 -9.01 19.18
CA ARG A 210 18.22 -9.06 19.21
C ARG A 210 18.79 -8.07 20.23
N ARG A 211 18.59 -8.34 21.51
CA ARG A 211 19.56 -7.96 22.55
C ARG A 211 20.04 -9.26 23.17
N GLY A 212 21.30 -9.60 22.89
CA GLY A 212 22.05 -10.56 23.70
C GLY A 212 22.33 -9.98 25.08
#